data_AF-A0A1F3ELY0-F1
#
_entry.id   AF-A0A1F3ELY0-F1
#
_cell.length_a   1.000
_cell.length_b   1.000
_cell.length_c   1.000
_cell.angle_alpha   90.00
_cell.angle_beta   90.00
_cell.angle_gamma   90.00
#
_symmetry.space_group_name_H-M   'P 1'
#
loop_
_entity.id
_entity.type
_entity.pdbx_description
1 polymer ?
#
loop_
_entity_poly.entity_id
_entity_poly.type
_entity_poly.pdbx_seq_one_letter_code
_entity_poly.pdbx_strand_id
1 'polypeptide(L)' 'MKILLDVKDNKATFFMELLQNFRYVKAKPINSDKALLIEELSEAVEEINLIKAGKKQARNADDFINEL' A
#
# COMPACT_ATOMS: atom_id res chain seq x y z
N MET A 1 4.14 -3.23 12.50
CA MET A 1 4.67 -3.12 11.12
C MET A 1 3.65 -3.76 10.18
N LYS A 2 3.33 -3.11 9.06
CA LYS A 2 2.45 -3.66 8.01
C LYS A 2 3.32 -3.89 6.76
N ILE A 3 3.11 -4.99 6.06
CA ILE A 3 3.92 -5.39 4.91
C ILE A 3 2.95 -5.81 3.80
N LEU A 4 3.18 -5.32 2.59
CA LEU A 4 2.47 -5.73 1.38
C LEU A 4 3.37 -6.73 0.64
N LEU A 5 2.80 -7.85 0.20
CA LEU A 5 3.55 -8.93 -0.43
C LEU A 5 2.87 -9.27 -1.76
N ASP A 6 3.65 -9.20 -2.83
CA ASP A 6 3.24 -9.73 -4.14
C ASP A 6 3.67 -11.20 -4.22
N VAL A 7 2.67 -12.09 -4.33
CA VAL A 7 2.86 -13.54 -4.37
C VAL A 7 2.16 -14.06 -5.61
N LYS A 8 2.87 -14.84 -6.43
CA LYS A 8 2.28 -15.51 -7.60
C LYS A 8 1.06 -16.34 -7.18
N ASP A 9 -0.04 -16.25 -7.93
CA ASP A 9 -1.31 -16.92 -7.62
C ASP A 9 -1.16 -18.41 -7.34
N ASN A 10 -0.33 -19.11 -8.14
CA ASN A 10 -0.06 -20.54 -7.99
C ASN A 10 0.69 -20.91 -6.69
N LYS A 11 1.19 -19.93 -5.94
CA LYS A 11 1.86 -20.08 -4.64
C LYS A 11 1.12 -19.38 -3.51
N ALA A 12 0.08 -18.60 -3.79
CA ALA A 12 -0.66 -17.83 -2.79
C ALA A 12 -1.23 -18.71 -1.68
N THR A 13 -1.88 -19.83 -2.04
CA THR A 13 -2.45 -20.78 -1.06
C THR A 13 -1.41 -21.32 -0.09
N PHE A 14 -0.29 -21.83 -0.63
CA PHE A 14 0.82 -22.35 0.17
C PHE A 14 1.42 -21.29 1.10
N PHE A 15 1.59 -20.07 0.59
CA PHE A 15 2.16 -18.98 1.37
C PHE A 15 1.22 -18.55 2.52
N MET A 16 -0.09 -18.52 2.27
CA MET A 16 -1.09 -18.23 3.30
C MET A 16 -1.10 -19.28 4.42
N GLU A 17 -0.97 -20.56 4.08
CA GLU A 17 -0.85 -21.65 5.08
C GLU A 17 0.40 -21.49 5.94
N LEU A 18 1.54 -21.14 5.34
CA LEU A 18 2.75 -20.82 6.08
C LEU A 18 2.55 -19.65 7.05
N LEU A 19 1.90 -18.57 6.60
CA LEU A 19 1.66 -17.41 7.45
C LEU A 19 0.73 -17.72 8.63
N GLN A 20 -0.25 -18.62 8.45
CA GLN A 20 -1.17 -19.03 9.51
C GLN A 20 -0.48 -19.82 10.64
N ASN A 21 0.65 -20.48 10.37
CA ASN A 21 1.43 -21.18 11.40
C ASN A 21 2.08 -20.21 12.40
N PHE A 22 2.30 -18.96 12.02
CA PHE A 22 2.84 -17.95 12.92
C PHE A 22 1.72 -17.29 13.73
N ARG A 23 1.58 -17.66 15.01
CA ARG A 23 0.54 -17.11 15.92
C ARG A 23 0.57 -15.59 16.10
N TYR A 24 1.69 -14.95 15.77
CA TYR A 24 1.88 -13.49 15.85
C TYR A 24 1.59 -12.77 14.53
N VAL A 25 1.25 -13.48 13.45
CA VAL A 25 0.95 -12.91 12.14
C VAL A 25 -0.55 -12.98 11.87
N LYS A 26 -1.13 -11.89 11.38
CA LYS A 26 -2.49 -11.84 10.86
C LYS A 26 -2.42 -11.63 9.35
N ALA A 27 -2.56 -12.71 8.59
CA ALA A 27 -2.61 -12.65 7.14
C ALA A 27 -4.07 -12.53 6.66
N LYS A 28 -4.32 -11.62 5.72
CA LYS A 28 -5.60 -11.50 5.02
C LYS A 28 -5.32 -11.33 3.53
N PRO A 29 -6.02 -12.07 2.66
CA PRO A 29 -5.91 -11.84 1.22
C PRO A 29 -6.49 -10.45 0.89
N ILE A 30 -5.84 -9.78 -0.06
CA ILE A 30 -6.26 -8.48 -0.58
C ILE A 30 -6.55 -8.72 -2.07
N ASN A 31 -7.69 -8.24 -2.56
CA ASN A 31 -7.98 -8.25 -3.99
C ASN A 31 -7.20 -7.13 -4.69
N SER A 32 -6.92 -7.29 -5.99
CA SER A 32 -6.07 -6.38 -6.77
C SER A 32 -6.48 -4.90 -6.65
N ASP A 33 -7.78 -4.61 -6.71
CA ASP A 33 -8.28 -3.23 -6.60
C ASP A 33 -7.98 -2.61 -5.22
N LYS A 34 -8.08 -3.38 -4.13
CA LYS A 34 -7.73 -2.88 -2.80
C LYS A 34 -6.22 -2.80 -2.60
N ALA A 35 -5.43 -3.63 -3.28
CA ALA A 35 -3.98 -3.56 -3.19
C ALA A 35 -3.48 -2.24 -3.78
N LEU A 36 -3.95 -1.89 -4.98
CA LEU A 36 -3.63 -0.63 -5.64
C LEU A 36 -4.04 0.58 -4.78
N LEU A 37 -5.28 0.59 -4.27
CA LEU A 37 -5.76 1.68 -3.42
C LEU A 37 -4.94 1.83 -2.12
N ILE A 38 -4.46 0.73 -1.54
CA ILE A 38 -3.61 0.78 -0.33
C ILE A 38 -2.23 1.35 -0.66
N GLU A 39 -1.68 1.00 -1.81
CA GLU A 39 -0.39 1.52 -2.30
C GLU A 39 -0.49 3.02 -2.56
N GLU A 40 -1.45 3.44 -3.40
CA GLU A 40 -1.70 4.85 -3.72
C GLU A 40 -1.95 5.70 -2.48
N LEU A 41 -2.75 5.21 -1.53
CA LEU A 41 -3.01 5.92 -0.28
C LEU A 41 -1.78 6.01 0.61
N SER A 42 -0.95 4.95 0.65
CA SER A 42 0.30 4.96 1.43
C SER A 42 1.29 5.97 0.86
N GLU A 43 1.44 6.01 -0.47
CA GLU A 43 2.26 7.00 -1.17
C GLU A 43 1.77 8.43 -0.91
N ALA A 44 0.45 8.68 -1.00
CA ALA A 44 -0.12 9.99 -0.72
C ALA A 44 0.15 10.45 0.74
N VAL A 45 0.05 9.53 1.70
CA VAL A 45 0.36 9.82 3.11
C VAL A 45 1.84 10.12 3.29
N GLU A 46 2.74 9.38 2.64
CA GLU A 46 4.17 9.66 2.65
C GLU A 46 4.49 11.03 2.04
N GLU A 47 3.84 11.38 0.93
CA GLU A 47 3.98 12.67 0.28
C GLU A 47 3.57 13.82 1.20
N ILE A 48 2.42 13.71 1.87
CA ILE A 48 1.96 14.68 2.86
C ILE A 48 2.96 14.79 4.02
N ASN A 49 3.52 13.68 4.48
CA ASN A 49 4.53 13.70 5.55
C ASN A 49 5.82 14.42 5.10
N LEU A 50 6.24 14.24 3.85
CA LEU A 50 7.39 14.96 3.26
C LEU A 50 7.12 16.47 3.13
N ILE A 51 5.90 16.84 2.75
CA ILE A 51 5.46 18.26 2.71
C ILE A 51 5.50 18.86 4.11
N LYS A 52 4.94 18.16 5.12
CA LYS A 52 4.97 18.59 6.53
C LYS A 52 6.39 18.70 7.07
N ALA A 53 7.31 17.86 6.60
CA ALA A 53 8.72 17.90 6.95
C ALA A 53 9.52 19.00 6.21
N GLY A 54 8.88 19.78 5.33
CA GLY A 54 9.52 20.82 4.52
C GLY A 54 10.42 20.27 3.40
N LYS A 55 10.35 18.97 3.11
CA LYS A 55 11.18 18.29 2.11
C LYS A 55 10.57 18.30 0.70
N LYS A 56 9.27 18.60 0.58
CA LYS A 56 8.53 18.66 -0.68
C LYS A 56 7.55 19.84 -0.64
N GLN A 57 7.32 20.50 -1.78
CA GLN A 57 6.31 21.55 -1.89
C GLN A 57 4.96 20.94 -2.21
N ALA A 58 3.91 21.40 -1.53
CA ALA A 58 2.54 21.06 -1.89
C ALA A 58 2.20 21.69 -3.24
N ARG A 59 1.49 20.95 -4.08
CA ARG A 59 0.87 21.44 -5.31
C ARG A 59 -0.62 21.68 -5.06
N ASN A 60 -1.22 22.62 -5.78
CA ASN A 60 -2.67 22.79 -5.75
C ASN A 60 -3.34 21.53 -6.34
N ALA A 61 -4.41 21.06 -5.70
CA ALA A 61 -5.18 19.91 -6.15
C ALA A 61 -5.94 20.19 -7.45
N ASP A 62 -6.45 21.41 -7.61
CA ASP A 62 -7.18 21.83 -8.82
C ASP A 62 -6.24 21.82 -10.04
N ASP A 63 -5.03 22.34 -9.88
CA ASP A 63 -4.01 22.35 -10.94
C ASP A 63 -3.58 20.92 -11.31
N PHE A 64 -3.51 19.98 -10.36
CA PHE A 64 -3.21 18.58 -10.65
C PHE A 64 -4.27 17.88 -11.48
N ILE A 65 -5.54 18.07 -11.11
CA ILE A 65 -6.65 17.41 -11.81
C ILE A 65 -6.76 17.91 -13.24
N ASN A 66 -6.41 19.18 -13.49
CA ASN A 66 -6.43 19.76 -14.83
C ASN A 66 -5.25 19.32 -15.74
N GLU A 67 -4.22 18.68 -15.19
CA GLU A 67 -3.03 18.18 -15.92
C GLU A 67 -3.13 16.70 -16.35
N LEU A 68 -4.07 15.94 -15.76
CA LEU A 68 -4.30 14.51 -16.03
C LEU A 68 -5.37 14.29 -17.12
#